data_AF-M2T3M2-F1
#
_entry.id   AF-M2T3M2-F1
#
_cell.length_a   1.000
_cell.length_b   1.000
_cell.length_c   1.000
_cell.angle_alpha   90.00
_cell.angle_beta   90.00
_cell.angle_gamma   90.00
#
_symmetry.space_group_name_H-M   'P 1'
#
loop_
_entity.id
_entity.type
_entity.pdbx_description
1 polymer ?
#
loop_
_entity_poly.entity_id
_entity_poly.type
_entity_poly.pdbx_seq_one_letter_code
_entity_poly.pdbx_strand_id
1 'polypeptide(L)'
;MYSSTPKQKEPLLPEKHANEPEPVNSISNAAIKAIAVLRIGLGVTCLVAPHFGGTLFEMDVPAAYSSLTRMFGGRDLVLGVLLLTAGDNKLPDGGRHEIRRALWSGIATDVIDIYSGLIEFATGTSSGASAAYFVFSGSVAAIIGTVDLRHL
;
A
#
# COMPACT_ATOMS: atom_id res chain seq x y z
N MET A 1 20.70 2.47 60.97
CA MET A 1 20.92 3.15 59.68
C MET A 1 19.59 3.19 58.95
N TYR A 2 18.94 4.35 58.87
CA TYR A 2 17.68 4.54 58.15
C TYR A 2 17.99 4.84 56.68
N SER A 3 17.60 3.94 55.78
CA SER A 3 17.65 4.16 54.33
C SER A 3 16.40 4.93 53.94
N SER A 4 16.57 6.20 53.56
CA SER A 4 15.49 7.04 53.04
C SER A 4 15.32 6.79 51.54
N THR A 5 14.26 6.08 51.18
CA THR A 5 13.82 5.91 49.79
C THR A 5 13.42 7.28 49.21
N PRO A 6 14.03 7.74 48.10
CA PRO A 6 13.67 9.01 47.49
C PRO A 6 12.25 8.91 46.91
N LYS A 7 11.34 9.77 47.39
CA LYS A 7 10.01 9.97 46.82
C LYS A 7 10.19 10.47 45.38
N GLN A 8 9.94 9.58 44.42
CA GLN A 8 9.92 9.89 43.00
C GLN A 8 8.85 10.96 42.77
N LYS A 9 9.33 12.19 42.52
CA LYS A 9 8.49 13.33 42.16
C LYS A 9 7.89 13.07 40.78
N GLU A 10 6.67 13.55 40.64
CA GLU A 10 5.81 13.52 39.46
C GLU A 10 6.58 13.53 38.12
N PRO A 11 6.10 12.78 37.11
CA PRO A 11 6.73 12.76 35.80
C PRO A 11 6.92 14.19 35.28
N LEU A 12 8.18 14.55 35.03
CA LEU A 12 8.66 15.89 34.63
C LEU A 12 8.19 16.35 33.25
N LEU A 13 7.43 15.51 32.56
CA LEU A 13 6.81 15.88 31.30
C LEU A 13 5.32 16.04 31.56
N PRO A 14 4.73 17.21 31.26
CA PRO A 14 3.28 17.33 31.27
C PRO A 14 2.73 16.17 30.45
N GLU A 15 1.70 15.48 30.95
CA GLU A 15 0.94 14.53 30.14
C GLU A 15 0.64 15.27 28.84
N LYS A 16 1.38 14.92 27.78
CA LYS A 16 1.14 15.42 26.45
C LYS A 16 -0.27 14.96 26.21
N HIS A 17 -1.24 15.88 26.31
CA HIS A 17 -2.66 15.62 26.11
C HIS A 17 -2.73 14.62 24.98
N ALA A 18 -3.00 13.37 25.34
CA ALA A 18 -3.08 12.31 24.37
C ALA A 18 -4.36 12.64 23.63
N ASN A 19 -4.22 13.45 22.58
CA ASN A 19 -5.31 13.76 21.68
C ASN A 19 -5.89 12.40 21.33
N GLU A 20 -7.11 12.16 21.82
CA GLU A 20 -7.79 10.91 21.52
C GLU A 20 -7.73 10.75 20.01
N PRO A 21 -7.21 9.63 19.50
CA PRO A 21 -7.03 9.46 18.08
C PRO A 21 -8.36 9.70 17.41
N GLU A 22 -8.43 10.72 16.54
CA GLU A 22 -9.65 11.02 15.82
C GLU A 22 -10.14 9.74 15.12
N PRO A 23 -11.44 9.49 15.04
CA PRO A 23 -11.93 8.34 14.28
C PRO A 23 -11.54 8.49 12.81
N VAL A 24 -11.07 7.40 12.20
CA VAL A 24 -10.73 7.40 10.76
C VAL A 24 -11.98 7.75 9.95
N ASN A 25 -11.84 8.68 9.01
CA ASN A 25 -12.94 9.07 8.13
C ASN A 25 -13.50 7.82 7.41
N SER A 26 -14.83 7.64 7.46
CA SER A 26 -15.55 6.53 6.81
C SER A 26 -15.21 6.39 5.32
N ILE A 27 -15.00 7.52 4.63
CA ILE A 27 -14.61 7.56 3.22
C ILE A 27 -13.22 6.96 3.02
N SER A 28 -12.23 7.37 3.83
CA SER A 28 -10.87 6.83 3.75
C SER A 28 -10.82 5.34 4.09
N ASN A 29 -11.60 4.87 5.07
CA ASN A 29 -11.70 3.44 5.36
C ASN A 29 -12.30 2.66 4.17
N ALA A 30 -13.32 3.20 3.51
CA ALA A 30 -13.88 2.61 2.29
C ALA A 30 -12.86 2.58 1.14
N ALA A 31 -12.10 3.66 0.95
CA ALA A 31 -11.06 3.75 -0.07
C ALA A 31 -9.91 2.75 0.19
N ILE A 32 -9.41 2.67 1.43
CA ILE A 32 -8.37 1.70 1.83
C ILE A 32 -8.84 0.27 1.57
N LYS A 33 -10.09 -0.07 1.94
CA LYS A 33 -10.65 -1.39 1.66
C LYS A 33 -10.80 -1.67 0.17
N ALA A 34 -11.24 -0.68 -0.61
CA ALA A 34 -11.34 -0.82 -2.06
C ALA A 34 -9.96 -1.07 -2.70
N ILE A 35 -8.93 -0.31 -2.29
CA ILE A 35 -7.55 -0.52 -2.75
C ILE A 35 -7.05 -1.92 -2.36
N ALA A 36 -7.31 -2.35 -1.13
CA ALA A 36 -6.91 -3.68 -0.66
C ALA A 36 -7.56 -4.80 -1.50
N VAL A 37 -8.87 -4.71 -1.74
CA VAL A 37 -9.61 -5.68 -2.57
C VAL A 37 -9.12 -5.67 -4.02
N LEU A 38 -8.86 -4.50 -4.60
CA LEU A 38 -8.32 -4.38 -5.95
C LEU A 38 -6.93 -5.05 -6.07
N ARG A 39 -6.03 -4.79 -5.11
CA ARG A 39 -4.70 -5.43 -5.08
C ARG A 39 -4.79 -6.95 -4.95
N ILE A 40 -5.69 -7.44 -4.09
CA ILE A 40 -5.93 -8.88 -3.96
C ILE A 40 -6.43 -9.46 -5.28
N GLY A 41 -7.46 -8.84 -5.88
CA GLY A 41 -8.05 -9.31 -7.13
C GLY A 41 -7.05 -9.34 -8.28
N LEU A 42 -6.27 -8.26 -8.43
CA LEU A 42 -5.20 -8.18 -9.42
C LEU A 42 -4.12 -9.23 -9.15
N GLY A 43 -3.71 -9.37 -7.89
CA GLY A 43 -2.70 -10.32 -7.45
C GLY A 43 -3.08 -11.76 -7.76
N VAL A 44 -4.30 -12.17 -7.40
CA VAL A 44 -4.86 -13.50 -7.73
C VAL A 44 -4.91 -13.71 -9.24
N THR A 45 -5.36 -12.71 -9.99
CA THR A 45 -5.46 -12.79 -11.45
C THR A 45 -4.10 -13.02 -12.09
N CYS A 46 -3.08 -12.25 -11.70
CA CYS A 46 -1.72 -12.40 -12.20
C CYS A 46 -1.03 -13.70 -11.75
N LEU A 47 -1.42 -14.27 -10.60
CA LEU A 47 -0.92 -15.56 -10.13
C LEU A 47 -1.52 -16.74 -10.91
N VAL A 48 -2.85 -16.75 -11.07
CA VAL A 48 -3.59 -17.88 -11.67
C VAL A 48 -3.59 -17.81 -13.19
N ALA A 49 -3.77 -16.61 -13.75
CA ALA A 49 -3.89 -16.36 -15.18
C ALA A 49 -2.97 -15.21 -15.62
N PRO A 50 -1.63 -15.40 -15.60
CA PRO A 50 -0.66 -14.33 -15.88
C PRO A 50 -0.82 -13.70 -17.26
N HIS A 51 -1.19 -14.48 -18.29
CA HIS A 51 -1.44 -13.93 -19.62
C HIS A 51 -2.65 -12.99 -19.65
N PHE A 52 -3.73 -13.38 -18.98
CA PHE A 52 -4.91 -12.52 -18.85
C PHE A 52 -4.57 -11.24 -18.07
N GLY A 53 -3.82 -11.37 -16.97
CA GLY A 53 -3.29 -10.24 -16.20
C GLY A 53 -2.46 -9.29 -17.06
N GLY A 54 -1.55 -9.79 -17.89
CA GLY A 54 -0.77 -8.98 -18.83
C GLY A 54 -1.66 -8.26 -19.86
N THR A 55 -2.63 -8.97 -20.44
CA THR A 55 -3.54 -8.38 -21.45
C THR A 55 -4.42 -7.26 -20.91
N LEU A 56 -4.77 -7.27 -19.61
CA LEU A 56 -5.53 -6.17 -18.98
C LEU A 56 -4.78 -4.83 -19.05
N PHE A 57 -3.46 -4.86 -19.18
CA PHE A 57 -2.60 -3.70 -19.29
C PHE A 57 -1.99 -3.55 -20.69
N GLU A 58 -2.56 -4.25 -21.68
CA GLU A 58 -2.06 -4.30 -23.05
C GLU A 58 -0.59 -4.75 -23.15
N MET A 59 -0.14 -5.57 -22.20
CA MET A 59 1.15 -6.23 -22.23
C MET A 59 0.99 -7.64 -22.80
N ASP A 60 1.50 -7.86 -24.01
CA ASP A 60 1.67 -9.21 -24.52
C ASP A 60 2.89 -9.83 -23.81
N VAL A 61 2.64 -10.73 -22.86
CA VAL A 61 3.68 -11.39 -22.08
C VAL A 61 3.96 -12.76 -22.70
N PRO A 62 5.13 -12.96 -23.34
CA PRO A 62 5.53 -14.27 -23.82
C PRO A 62 5.54 -15.29 -22.67
N ALA A 63 5.20 -16.55 -22.96
CA ALA A 63 5.12 -17.62 -21.95
C ALA A 63 6.40 -17.75 -21.10
N ALA A 64 7.57 -17.46 -21.69
CA ALA A 64 8.87 -17.44 -21.03
C ALA A 64 8.97 -16.44 -19.85
N TYR A 65 8.21 -15.34 -19.88
CA TYR A 65 8.20 -14.30 -18.86
C TYR A 65 7.01 -14.41 -17.88
N SER A 66 6.21 -15.48 -17.99
CA SER A 66 5.03 -15.69 -17.13
C SER A 66 5.37 -15.81 -15.63
N SER A 67 6.62 -16.11 -15.27
CA SER A 67 7.10 -16.08 -13.89
C SER A 67 7.15 -14.67 -13.31
N LEU A 68 7.52 -13.66 -14.10
CA LEU A 68 7.58 -12.26 -13.67
C LEU A 68 6.18 -11.74 -13.32
N THR A 69 5.18 -12.03 -14.17
CA THR A 69 3.79 -11.64 -13.89
C THR A 69 3.26 -12.31 -12.63
N ARG A 70 3.64 -13.55 -12.35
CA ARG A 70 3.27 -14.23 -11.10
C ARG A 70 3.96 -13.61 -9.88
N MET A 71 5.21 -13.19 -9.99
CA MET A 71 5.92 -12.49 -8.90
C MET A 71 5.26 -11.14 -8.59
N PHE A 72 4.93 -10.37 -9.63
CA PHE A 72 4.16 -9.14 -9.51
C PHE A 72 2.81 -9.40 -8.81
N GLY A 73 2.07 -10.41 -9.27
CA GLY A 73 0.79 -10.80 -8.67
C GLY A 73 0.89 -11.23 -7.21
N GLY A 74 1.92 -12.02 -6.87
CA GLY A 74 2.15 -12.47 -5.50
C GLY A 74 2.43 -11.32 -4.53
N ARG A 75 3.23 -10.34 -4.97
CA ARG A 75 3.53 -9.14 -4.19
C ARG A 75 2.26 -8.29 -3.97
N ASP A 76 1.48 -8.06 -5.02
CA ASP A 76 0.23 -7.30 -4.93
C ASP A 76 -0.80 -7.99 -4.04
N LEU A 77 -0.89 -9.32 -4.12
CA LEU A 77 -1.72 -10.12 -3.22
C LEU A 77 -1.32 -9.89 -1.75
N VAL A 78 -0.03 -10.02 -1.44
CA VAL A 78 0.48 -9.86 -0.07
C VAL A 78 0.22 -8.45 0.45
N LEU A 79 0.50 -7.41 -0.35
CA LEU A 79 0.25 -6.02 0.03
C LEU A 79 -1.23 -5.75 0.23
N GLY A 80 -2.11 -6.28 -0.63
CA GLY A 80 -3.55 -6.17 -0.49
C GLY A 80 -4.08 -6.84 0.77
N VAL A 81 -3.60 -8.05 1.09
CA VAL A 81 -3.96 -8.76 2.33
C VAL A 81 -3.47 -7.98 3.56
N LEU A 82 -2.21 -7.53 3.56
CA LEU A 82 -1.66 -6.72 4.65
C LEU A 82 -2.51 -5.47 4.88
N LEU A 83 -2.84 -4.73 3.82
CA LEU A 83 -3.66 -3.53 3.92
C LEU A 83 -5.09 -3.83 4.41
N LEU A 84 -5.69 -4.93 3.97
CA LEU A 84 -7.02 -5.35 4.41
C LEU A 84 -7.05 -5.69 5.92
N THR A 85 -5.97 -6.29 6.42
CA THR A 85 -5.84 -6.73 7.81
C THR A 85 -5.26 -5.69 8.77
N ALA A 86 -4.74 -4.57 8.24
CA ALA A 86 -4.05 -3.57 9.03
C ALA A 86 -4.97 -2.75 9.96
N GLY A 87 -6.27 -2.67 9.67
CA GLY A 87 -7.25 -2.00 10.53
C GLY A 87 -7.73 -2.92 11.66
N ASP A 88 -7.22 -2.73 12.86
CA ASP A 88 -7.70 -3.42 14.07
C ASP A 88 -8.15 -2.41 15.13
N ASN A 89 -9.46 -2.41 15.40
CA ASN A 89 -10.09 -1.57 16.43
C ASN A 89 -9.69 -1.96 17.86
N LYS A 90 -8.98 -3.08 18.04
CA LYS A 90 -8.47 -3.53 19.35
C LYS A 90 -7.10 -2.91 19.71
N LEU A 91 -6.41 -2.32 18.74
CA LEU A 91 -5.14 -1.64 18.99
C LEU A 91 -5.38 -0.23 19.54
N PRO A 92 -4.50 0.30 20.40
CA PRO A 92 -4.65 1.64 20.99
C PRO A 92 -4.65 2.79 19.96
N ASP A 93 -4.15 2.55 18.75
CA ASP A 93 -4.14 3.48 17.61
C ASP A 93 -5.14 3.07 16.51
N GLY A 94 -6.05 2.12 16.78
CA GLY A 94 -6.99 1.60 15.79
C GLY A 94 -6.33 0.99 14.54
N GLY A 95 -5.05 0.63 14.63
CA GLY A 95 -4.24 0.13 13.51
C GLY A 95 -3.74 1.18 12.52
N ARG A 96 -3.88 2.49 12.78
CA ARG A 96 -3.43 3.55 11.85
C ARG A 96 -1.96 3.41 11.46
N HIS A 97 -1.08 3.10 12.42
CA HIS A 97 0.34 2.86 12.13
C HIS A 97 0.57 1.74 11.10
N GLU A 98 -0.13 0.61 11.25
CA GLU A 98 0.01 -0.52 10.34
C GLU A 98 -0.63 -0.23 8.97
N ILE A 99 -1.79 0.45 8.95
CA ILE A 99 -2.43 0.93 7.71
C ILE A 99 -1.45 1.81 6.96
N ARG A 100 -0.82 2.77 7.65
CA ARG A 100 0.15 3.70 7.06
C ARG A 100 1.36 2.96 6.50
N ARG A 101 1.90 1.98 7.21
CA ARG A 101 3.03 1.16 6.73
C ARG A 101 2.66 0.35 5.49
N ALA A 102 1.51 -0.33 5.52
CA ALA A 102 1.03 -1.11 4.40
C ALA A 102 0.78 -0.23 3.16
N LEU A 103 0.11 0.92 3.35
CA LEU A 103 -0.17 1.87 2.27
C LEU A 103 1.12 2.45 1.67
N TRP A 104 2.08 2.87 2.51
CA TRP A 104 3.38 3.36 2.03
C TRP A 104 4.17 2.29 1.28
N SER A 105 4.15 1.05 1.75
CA SER A 105 4.80 -0.06 1.05
C SER A 105 4.18 -0.33 -0.32
N GLY A 106 2.85 -0.21 -0.42
CA GLY A 106 2.13 -0.28 -1.70
C GLY A 106 2.52 0.85 -2.64
N ILE A 107 2.49 2.10 -2.18
CA ILE A 107 2.86 3.27 -3.00
C ILE A 107 4.32 3.16 -3.49
N ALA A 108 5.26 2.82 -2.60
CA ALA A 108 6.66 2.68 -2.97
C ALA A 108 6.87 1.62 -4.06
N THR A 109 6.12 0.53 -3.95
CA THR A 109 6.12 -0.56 -4.95
C THR A 109 5.58 -0.08 -6.29
N ASP A 110 4.41 0.58 -6.31
CA ASP A 110 3.81 1.09 -7.54
C ASP A 110 4.73 2.10 -8.24
N VAL A 111 5.42 2.96 -7.47
CA VAL A 111 6.41 3.91 -8.01
C VAL A 111 7.53 3.18 -8.74
N ILE A 112 8.09 2.12 -8.14
CA ILE A 112 9.13 1.31 -8.79
C ILE A 112 8.62 0.72 -10.10
N ASP A 113 7.39 0.17 -10.11
CA ASP A 113 6.81 -0.42 -11.32
C ASP A 113 6.60 0.61 -12.44
N ILE A 114 6.13 1.82 -12.10
CA ILE A 114 5.98 2.92 -13.06
C ILE A 114 7.35 3.29 -13.65
N TYR A 115 8.39 3.43 -12.82
CA TYR A 115 9.74 3.73 -13.32
C TYR A 115 10.28 2.63 -14.22
N SER A 116 10.08 1.37 -13.87
CA SER A 116 10.44 0.22 -14.72
C SER A 116 9.72 0.29 -16.07
N GLY A 117 8.41 0.53 -16.08
CA GLY A 117 7.63 0.67 -17.32
C GLY A 117 8.06 1.88 -18.17
N LEU A 118 8.42 3.00 -17.53
CA LEU A 118 8.95 4.18 -18.23
C LEU A 118 10.31 3.91 -18.89
N ILE A 119 11.18 3.13 -18.23
CA ILE A 119 12.47 2.73 -18.81
C ILE A 119 12.22 1.83 -20.03
N GLU A 120 11.34 0.83 -19.92
CA GLU A 120 10.98 -0.05 -21.04
C GLU A 120 10.35 0.70 -22.21
N PHE A 121 9.58 1.74 -21.93
CA PHE A 121 9.03 2.64 -22.95
C PHE A 121 10.14 3.46 -23.62
N ALA A 122 11.05 4.03 -22.84
CA ALA A 122 12.17 4.81 -23.36
C ALA A 122 13.14 3.98 -24.21
N THR A 123 13.28 2.68 -23.94
CA THR A 123 14.09 1.75 -24.74
C THR A 123 13.36 1.18 -25.96
N GLY A 124 12.09 1.55 -26.18
CA GLY A 124 11.30 1.12 -27.34
C GLY A 124 10.83 -0.34 -27.27
N THR A 125 10.88 -0.94 -26.08
CA THR A 125 10.49 -2.35 -25.83
C THR A 125 9.00 -2.51 -25.52
N SER A 126 8.30 -1.44 -25.14
CA SER A 126 6.87 -1.45 -24.85
C SER A 126 6.07 -0.48 -25.73
N SER A 127 4.78 -0.75 -25.88
CA SER A 127 3.88 0.11 -26.66
C SER A 127 3.51 1.38 -25.89
N GLY A 128 3.24 2.49 -26.58
CA GLY A 128 2.82 3.73 -25.92
C GLY A 128 1.52 3.61 -25.09
N ALA A 129 0.66 2.64 -25.43
CA ALA A 129 -0.56 2.38 -24.68
C ALA A 129 -0.27 1.71 -23.32
N SER A 130 0.62 0.71 -23.27
CA SER A 130 1.05 0.10 -22.00
C SER A 130 1.71 1.11 -21.05
N ALA A 131 2.56 2.01 -21.58
CA ALA A 131 3.16 3.10 -20.80
C ALA A 131 2.10 4.06 -20.23
N ALA A 132 1.05 4.38 -21.00
CA ALA A 132 -0.04 5.22 -20.54
C ALA A 132 -0.85 4.57 -19.41
N TYR A 133 -1.08 3.26 -19.46
CA TYR A 133 -1.78 2.53 -18.39
C TYR A 133 -1.00 2.53 -17.08
N PHE A 134 0.32 2.32 -17.13
CA PHE A 134 1.17 2.38 -15.93
C PHE A 134 1.19 3.78 -15.30
N VAL A 135 1.35 4.82 -16.13
CA VAL A 135 1.36 6.20 -15.64
C VAL A 135 -0.01 6.57 -15.05
N PHE A 136 -1.11 6.23 -15.72
CA PHE A 136 -2.45 6.57 -15.26
C PHE A 136 -2.82 5.83 -13.96
N SER A 137 -2.64 4.51 -13.92
CA SER A 137 -2.96 3.70 -12.74
C SER A 137 -2.11 4.10 -11.53
N GLY A 138 -0.82 4.31 -11.73
CA GLY A 138 0.11 4.76 -10.71
C GLY A 138 -0.22 6.14 -10.14
N SER A 139 -0.62 7.09 -11.01
CA SER A 139 -1.01 8.44 -10.60
C SER A 139 -2.25 8.43 -9.69
N VAL A 140 -3.26 7.64 -10.08
CA VAL A 140 -4.52 7.54 -9.32
C VAL A 140 -4.27 6.92 -7.94
N ALA A 141 -3.48 5.83 -7.88
CA ALA A 141 -3.12 5.19 -6.62
C ALA A 141 -2.33 6.14 -5.69
N ALA A 142 -1.38 6.92 -6.23
CA ALA A 142 -0.62 7.89 -5.47
C ALA A 142 -1.50 9.05 -4.94
N ILE A 143 -2.43 9.55 -5.76
CA ILE A 143 -3.35 10.63 -5.32
C ILE A 143 -4.26 10.14 -4.21
N ILE A 144 -4.90 8.98 -4.37
CA ILE A 144 -5.79 8.43 -3.33
C ILE A 144 -5.00 8.15 -2.06
N GLY A 145 -3.82 7.52 -2.19
CA GLY A 145 -2.95 7.24 -1.05
C GLY A 145 -2.49 8.50 -0.31
N THR A 146 -2.13 9.57 -1.03
CA THR A 146 -1.72 10.84 -0.38
C THR A 146 -2.89 11.60 0.25
N VAL A 147 -4.09 11.55 -0.32
CA VAL A 147 -5.29 12.14 0.27
C VAL A 147 -5.68 11.37 1.54
N ASP A 148 -5.70 10.04 1.50
CA ASP A 148 -6.00 9.23 2.68
C ASP A 148 -4.94 9.38 3.78
N LEU A 149 -3.67 9.51 3.44
CA LEU A 149 -2.59 9.80 4.40
C LEU A 149 -2.71 11.16 5.09
N ARG A 150 -3.43 12.13 4.51
CA ARG A 150 -3.68 13.43 5.15
C ARG A 150 -4.86 13.39 6.13
N HIS A 151 -5.71 12.36 6.03
CA HIS A 151 -6.89 12.17 6.87
C HIS A 151 -6.71 11.03 7.91
N LEU A 152 -5.55 10.35 7.88
CA LEU A 152 -5.03 9.40 8.89
C LEU A 152 -3.99 10.06 9.79
#